data_AF-A0A2R3WJN1-F1
#
_entry.id   AF-A0A2R3WJN1-F1
#
_cell.length_a   1.000
_cell.length_b   1.000
_cell.length_c   1.000
_cell.angle_alpha   90.00
_cell.angle_beta   90.00
_cell.angle_gamma   90.00
#
_symmetry.space_group_name_H-M   'P 1'
#
loop_
_entity.id
_entity.type
_entity.pdbx_description
1 polymer ?
#
loop_
_entity_poly.entity_id
_entity_poly.type
_entity_poly.pdbx_seq_one_letter_code
_entity_poly.pdbx_strand_id
1 'polypeptide(L)' 'WLRVAGCELLSDGSVRGTYRYGYDGRDFISFDLESRRLVAADSGAEITRRRWEGAVAEGLT' A
#
# COMPACT_ATOMS: atom_id res chain seq x y z
N TRP A 1 -1.12 -15.34 5.15
CA TRP A 1 -0.63 -13.96 5.02
C TRP A 1 0.06 -13.83 3.68
N LEU A 2 -0.19 -12.75 2.95
CA LEU A 2 0.41 -12.46 1.65
C LEU A 2 0.93 -11.01 1.65
N ARG A 3 2.13 -10.82 1.11
CA ARG A 3 2.68 -9.50 0.80
C ARG A 3 2.98 -9.43 -0.69
N VAL A 4 2.39 -8.47 -1.38
CA VAL A 4 2.67 -8.18 -2.78
C VAL A 4 3.35 -6.82 -2.86
N ALA A 5 4.52 -6.79 -3.47
CA ALA A 5 5.24 -5.56 -3.78
C ALA A 5 5.72 -5.64 -5.24
N GLY A 6 5.61 -4.55 -5.99
CA GLY A 6 6.03 -4.51 -7.38
C GLY A 6 6.14 -3.08 -7.90
N CYS A 7 6.71 -2.93 -9.09
CA CYS A 7 6.77 -1.68 -9.82
C CYS A 7 6.55 -1.92 -11.31
N GLU A 8 5.92 -0.97 -11.97
CA GLU A 8 5.64 -0.95 -13.39
C GLU A 8 6.26 0.32 -13.97
N LEU A 9 7.05 0.17 -15.04
CA LEU A 9 7.58 1.29 -15.81
C LEU A 9 6.61 1.60 -16.95
N LEU A 10 6.06 2.81 -16.95
CA LEU A 10 5.08 3.26 -17.93
C LEU A 10 5.78 3.85 -19.16
N SER A 11 5.07 3.90 -20.29
CA SER A 11 5.62 4.34 -21.58
C SER A 11 6.03 5.82 -21.60
N ASP A 12 5.51 6.63 -20.69
CA ASP A 12 5.91 8.03 -20.48
C ASP A 12 7.16 8.18 -19.59
N GLY A 13 7.75 7.06 -19.16
CA GLY A 13 8.93 7.02 -18.29
C GLY A 13 8.60 7.12 -16.80
N SER A 14 7.33 7.28 -16.41
CA SER A 14 6.94 7.28 -15.01
C SER A 14 6.94 5.85 -14.42
N VAL A 15 7.11 5.73 -13.11
CA VAL A 15 7.11 4.44 -12.39
C VAL A 15 5.89 4.38 -11.46
N ARG A 16 5.09 3.32 -11.60
CA ARG A 16 3.99 3.01 -10.70
C ARG A 16 4.36 1.83 -9.82
N GLY A 17 4.50 2.06 -8.52
CA GLY A 17 4.66 1.00 -7.54
C GLY A 17 3.32 0.35 -7.14
N THR A 18 3.40 -0.79 -6.51
CA THR A 18 2.27 -1.47 -5.84
C THR A 18 2.79 -2.05 -4.54
N TYR A 19 2.01 -1.88 -3.46
CA TYR A 19 2.30 -2.49 -2.18
C TYR A 19 1.01 -2.87 -1.46
N ARG A 20 0.89 -4.15 -1.09
CA ARG A 20 -0.33 -4.71 -0.48
C ARG A 20 -0.03 -5.82 0.50
N TYR A 21 -0.76 -5.83 1.60
CA TYR A 21 -0.86 -6.93 2.55
C TYR A 21 -2.27 -7.53 2.56
N GLY A 22 -2.35 -8.85 2.63
CA GLY A 22 -3.60 -9.60 2.74
C GLY A 22 -3.50 -10.80 3.68
N TYR A 23 -4.67 -11.22 4.18
CA TYR A 23 -4.86 -12.38 5.05
C TYR A 23 -6.06 -13.20 4.53
N ASP A 24 -5.96 -14.52 4.59
CA ASP A 24 -7.04 -15.45 4.20
C ASP A 24 -7.66 -15.18 2.82
N GLY A 25 -6.81 -14.84 1.85
CA GLY A 25 -7.22 -14.55 0.48
C GLY A 25 -7.93 -13.21 0.29
N ARG A 26 -7.96 -12.35 1.32
CA ARG A 26 -8.56 -11.02 1.30
C ARG A 26 -7.49 -9.95 1.46
N ASP A 27 -7.71 -8.81 0.80
CA ASP A 27 -6.92 -7.62 1.03
C ASP A 27 -7.13 -7.12 2.47
N PHE A 28 -6.08 -6.57 3.07
CA PHE A 28 -6.12 -6.00 4.41
C PHE A 28 -5.70 -4.53 4.38
N ILE A 29 -4.53 -4.23 3.81
CA ILE A 29 -4.05 -2.84 3.66
C ILE A 29 -3.19 -2.70 2.40
N SER A 30 -3.32 -1.59 1.68
CA SER A 30 -2.49 -1.25 0.52
C SER A 30 -1.97 0.18 0.57
N PHE A 31 -0.88 0.47 -0.14
CA PHE A 31 -0.38 1.82 -0.32
C PHE A 31 -0.74 2.34 -1.71
N ASP A 32 -1.41 3.49 -1.75
CA ASP A 32 -1.69 4.23 -2.98
C ASP A 32 -0.61 5.31 -3.17
N LEU A 33 0.20 5.14 -4.21
CA LEU A 33 1.32 6.04 -4.51
C LEU A 33 0.89 7.39 -5.08
N GLU A 34 -0.27 7.44 -5.75
CA GLU A 34 -0.76 8.68 -6.35
C GLU A 34 -1.15 9.67 -5.25
N SER A 35 -1.96 9.22 -4.27
CA SER A 35 -2.29 10.05 -3.11
C SER A 35 -1.22 10.02 -2.01
N ARG A 36 -0.26 9.10 -2.07
CA ARG A 36 0.73 8.79 -1.02
C ARG A 36 0.09 8.41 0.32
N ARG A 37 -0.96 7.58 0.27
CA ARG A 37 -1.75 7.20 1.45
C ARG A 37 -1.90 5.71 1.59
N LEU A 38 -2.12 5.28 2.83
CA LEU A 38 -2.52 3.90 3.09
C LEU A 38 -4.04 3.77 2.95
N VAL A 39 -4.47 2.72 2.28
CA VAL A 39 -5.87 2.36 2.08
C VAL A 39 -6.14 1.09 2.87
N ALA A 40 -6.98 1.19 3.89
CA ALA A 40 -7.45 0.05 4.67
C ALA A 40 -8.61 -0.64 3.93
N ALA A 41 -8.60 -1.97 3.88
CA ALA A 41 -9.65 -2.74 3.24
C ALA A 41 -10.87 -2.96 4.14
N ASP A 42 -10.68 -2.92 5.48
CA ASP A 42 -11.74 -3.09 6.47
C ASP A 42 -11.47 -2.29 7.76
N SER A 43 -12.42 -2.34 8.70
CA SER A 43 -12.35 -1.63 9.98
C SER A 43 -11.25 -2.15 10.92
N GLY A 44 -10.80 -3.40 10.77
CA GLY A 44 -9.67 -3.94 11.52
C GLY A 44 -8.34 -3.36 11.01
N ALA A 45 -8.22 -3.17 9.69
CA ALA A 45 -7.04 -2.59 9.06
C ALA A 45 -6.85 -1.09 9.35
N GLU A 46 -7.90 -0.38 9.76
CA GLU A 46 -7.86 1.04 10.13
C GLU A 46 -6.88 1.35 11.26
N ILE A 47 -6.74 0.43 12.23
CA ILE A 47 -5.79 0.58 13.33
C ILE A 47 -4.35 0.59 12.78
N THR A 48 -4.05 -0.34 11.87
CA THR A 48 -2.75 -0.42 11.20
C THR A 48 -2.49 0.80 10.33
N ARG A 49 -3.50 1.25 9.56
CA ARG A 49 -3.41 2.47 8.74
C ARG A 49 -2.98 3.67 9.57
N ARG A 50 -3.69 3.97 10.66
CA ARG A 50 -3.37 5.11 11.54
C ARG A 50 -1.96 5.02 12.14
N ARG A 51 -1.51 3.80 12.48
CA ARG A 51 -0.16 3.57 13.00
C ARG A 51 0.92 3.82 11.94
N TRP A 52 0.65 3.50 10.69
CA TRP A 52 1.66 3.46 9.62
C TRP A 52 1.68 4.71 8.73
N GLU A 53 0.62 5.53 8.73
CA GLU A 53 0.51 6.74 7.90
C GLU A 53 1.72 7.68 8.01
N GLY A 54 2.39 7.77 9.16
CA GLY A 54 3.62 8.57 9.31
C GLY A 54 4.93 7.86 8.94
N ALA A 55 5.00 6.53 9.08
CA ALA A 55 6.25 5.78 8.93
C ALA A 55 6.46 5.20 7.53
N VAL A 56 5.37 4.79 6.88
CA VAL A 56 5.42 4.11 5.57
C VAL A 56 5.44 5.12 4.42
N ALA A 57 4.77 6.26 4.58
CA ALA A 57 4.74 7.31 3.55
C ALA A 57 6.13 7.89 3.27
N GLU A 58 7.00 8.02 4.28
CA GLU A 58 8.37 8.53 4.10
C GLU A 58 9.34 7.47 3.54
N GLY A 59 9.07 6.19 3.77
CA GLY A 59 9.95 5.08 3.33
C GLY A 59 9.64 4.53 1.93
N LEU A 60 8.49 4.90 1.34
CA LEU A 60 8.05 4.46 0.01
C LEU A 60 8.05 5.58 -1.04
N THR A 61 8.43 6.81 -0.67
CA THR A 61 8.70 7.94 -1.57
C THR A 61 10.17 7.99 -1.96
#